data_AF-A0A8H4N603-F1
#
_entry.id   AF-A0A8H4N603-F1
#
_cell.length_a   1.000
_cell.length_b   1.000
_cell.length_c   1.000
_cell.angle_alpha   90.00
_cell.angle_beta   90.00
_cell.angle_gamma   90.00
#
_symmetry.space_group_name_H-M   'P 1'
#
loop_
_entity.id
_entity.type
_entity.pdbx_description
1 polymer ?
#
loop_
_entity_poly.entity_id
_entity_poly.type
_entity_poly.pdbx_seq_one_letter_code
_entity_poly.pdbx_strand_id
1 'polypeptide(L)'
;MGHPPPPQPCPSDTANAFPSAPPPPYTPSPAYQQSAYQQPAYNQPFNQAPAQQPYAPAIPGPASSSSSAPPFQPHPTKLPPTLNAYYQWKFTRTFHLGPSADQKLYAVAPRSSLSSLKHALLLHDGPTTDAHPVLAQIESEGLSGRSYVVTIHPSRGAGGSVVERLSRASSLTHRTASFSIGVRGGEKGARRERFEWRPSRGAEIKDLAGSLSHGWKLVRCDAEERWDGVGQRGVASDGKEVVAVIAHNASWSMTKGLRFALMGTGCAGVLGEEWEVMALVTGLQLWYRDVQESSAAGAS
;
A
#
# COMPACT_ATOMS: atom_id res chain seq x y z
N MET A 1 -12.97 44.42 56.38
CA MET A 1 -12.54 43.70 55.17
C MET A 1 -11.87 42.41 55.64
N GLY A 2 -12.62 41.32 55.70
CA GLY A 2 -12.15 40.04 56.22
C GLY A 2 -11.61 39.18 55.09
N HIS A 3 -10.36 38.72 55.23
CA HIS A 3 -9.73 37.79 54.28
C HIS A 3 -10.40 36.41 54.35
N PRO A 4 -10.56 35.71 53.20
CA PRO A 4 -11.07 34.35 53.17
C PRO A 4 -10.07 33.35 53.78
N PRO A 5 -10.54 32.28 54.44
CA PRO A 5 -9.68 31.24 54.99
C PRO A 5 -8.99 30.43 53.87
N PRO A 6 -7.80 29.86 54.14
CA PRO A 6 -7.06 29.05 53.18
C PRO A 6 -7.80 27.74 52.85
N PRO A 7 -7.66 27.21 51.62
CA PRO A 7 -8.26 25.94 51.24
C PRO A 7 -7.65 24.78 52.03
N GLN A 8 -8.54 23.93 52.55
CA GLN A 8 -8.21 22.68 53.23
C GLN A 8 -7.54 21.70 52.24
N PRO A 9 -6.50 20.94 52.65
CA PRO A 9 -5.94 19.87 51.82
C PRO A 9 -6.96 18.73 51.68
N CYS A 10 -7.17 18.27 50.44
CA CYS A 10 -7.95 17.07 50.15
C CYS A 10 -7.29 15.82 50.77
N PRO A 11 -8.08 14.84 51.23
CA PRO A 11 -7.56 13.62 51.82
C PRO A 11 -6.83 12.76 50.79
N SER A 12 -5.69 12.22 51.21
CA SER A 12 -4.88 11.24 50.49
C SER A 12 -5.70 9.99 50.22
N ASP A 13 -6.07 9.77 48.95
CA ASP A 13 -6.72 8.54 48.54
C ASP A 13 -5.72 7.39 48.60
N THR A 14 -6.16 6.36 49.29
CA THR A 14 -5.39 5.22 49.75
C THR A 14 -5.12 4.30 48.56
N ALA A 15 -3.90 3.79 48.46
CA ALA A 15 -3.49 2.80 47.49
C ALA A 15 -4.43 1.57 47.54
N ASN A 16 -5.25 1.39 46.51
CA ASN A 16 -5.92 0.11 46.25
C ASN A 16 -4.88 -0.87 45.72
N ALA A 17 -4.23 -1.59 46.63
CA ALA A 17 -3.48 -2.80 46.33
C ALA A 17 -4.46 -3.89 45.87
N PHE A 18 -4.50 -4.16 44.56
CA PHE A 18 -5.10 -5.38 44.05
C PHE A 18 -4.26 -6.59 44.51
N PRO A 19 -4.83 -7.62 45.15
CA PRO A 19 -4.11 -8.86 45.37
C PRO A 19 -3.84 -9.49 44.00
N SER A 20 -2.55 -9.58 43.65
CA SER A 20 -2.07 -10.31 42.47
C SER A 20 -2.29 -11.81 42.71
N ALA A 21 -3.42 -12.34 42.25
CA ALA A 21 -3.58 -13.78 42.14
C ALA A 21 -2.59 -14.30 41.08
N PRO A 22 -1.81 -15.36 41.36
CA PRO A 22 -0.95 -15.97 40.36
C PRO A 22 -1.80 -16.53 39.21
N PRO A 23 -1.32 -16.47 37.95
CA PRO A 23 -2.03 -17.08 36.83
C PRO A 23 -2.19 -18.59 37.08
N PRO A 24 -3.28 -19.21 36.59
CA PRO A 24 -3.45 -20.65 36.71
C PRO A 24 -2.28 -21.39 36.03
N PRO A 25 -1.85 -22.54 36.55
CA PRO A 25 -0.80 -23.34 35.93
C PRO A 25 -1.21 -23.72 34.50
N TYR A 26 -0.34 -23.43 33.53
CA TYR A 26 -0.55 -23.79 32.14
C TYR A 26 -0.68 -25.30 31.99
N THR A 27 -1.85 -25.76 31.59
CA THR A 27 -2.04 -27.10 31.01
C THR A 27 -1.67 -27.03 29.52
N PRO A 28 -0.61 -27.73 29.06
CA PRO A 28 -0.32 -27.82 27.64
C PRO A 28 -1.45 -28.60 26.95
N SER A 29 -2.14 -27.96 26.01
CA SER A 29 -3.07 -28.64 25.11
C SER A 29 -2.29 -29.52 24.12
N PRO A 30 -2.81 -30.72 23.77
CA PRO A 30 -2.04 -31.73 23.08
C PRO A 30 -1.79 -31.38 21.60
N ALA A 31 -0.51 -31.44 21.24
CA ALA A 31 0.07 -31.74 19.93
C ALA A 31 -0.76 -31.44 18.66
N TYR A 32 -0.43 -30.33 17.99
CA TYR A 32 -0.51 -30.31 16.53
C TYR A 32 0.75 -30.97 15.97
N GLN A 33 0.54 -32.10 15.31
CA GLN A 33 1.55 -32.83 14.56
C GLN A 33 2.15 -31.91 13.48
N GLN A 34 3.49 -31.83 13.48
CA GLN A 34 4.28 -31.22 12.42
C GLN A 34 4.01 -31.96 11.11
N SER A 35 3.21 -31.36 10.23
CA SER A 35 3.23 -31.69 8.81
C SER A 35 4.42 -30.97 8.20
N ALA A 36 5.52 -31.70 8.01
CA ALA A 36 6.68 -31.22 7.27
C ALA A 36 6.26 -30.84 5.85
N TYR A 37 6.28 -29.54 5.54
CA TYR A 37 6.19 -29.09 4.16
C TYR A 37 7.49 -29.46 3.46
N GLN A 38 7.41 -30.49 2.63
CA GLN A 38 8.42 -30.85 1.65
C GLN A 38 8.60 -29.68 0.68
N GLN A 39 9.84 -29.23 0.51
CA GLN A 39 10.21 -28.31 -0.57
C GLN A 39 10.17 -29.06 -1.91
N PRO A 40 9.70 -28.44 -3.01
CA PRO A 40 9.88 -29.02 -4.33
C PRO A 40 11.34 -28.90 -4.75
N ALA A 41 12.05 -30.03 -4.77
CA ALA A 41 13.39 -30.14 -5.32
C ALA A 41 13.33 -30.00 -6.85
N TYR A 42 13.82 -28.88 -7.37
CA TYR A 42 14.29 -28.79 -8.75
C TYR A 42 15.67 -29.42 -8.81
N ASN A 43 15.78 -30.61 -9.40
CA ASN A 43 16.91 -31.07 -10.23
C ASN A 43 16.75 -32.55 -10.59
N GLN A 44 16.40 -32.84 -11.84
CA GLN A 44 16.93 -33.98 -12.60
C GLN A 44 16.78 -33.68 -14.11
N PRO A 45 17.86 -33.62 -14.89
CA PRO A 45 17.80 -33.74 -16.34
C PRO A 45 18.06 -35.20 -16.73
N PHE A 46 17.23 -35.86 -17.53
CA PHE A 46 17.69 -36.90 -18.46
C PHE A 46 16.65 -37.16 -19.54
N ASN A 47 17.13 -37.05 -20.78
CA ASN A 47 16.56 -37.54 -22.03
C ASN A 47 15.86 -38.91 -21.87
N GLN A 48 14.65 -39.04 -22.41
CA GLN A 48 14.15 -40.24 -23.09
C GLN A 48 12.77 -39.98 -23.73
N ALA A 49 12.70 -40.04 -25.06
CA ALA A 49 11.52 -40.49 -25.81
C ALA A 49 11.80 -41.97 -26.23
N PRO A 50 10.84 -42.77 -26.74
CA PRO A 50 9.44 -42.52 -27.08
C PRO A 50 8.44 -43.63 -26.63
N ALA A 51 7.13 -43.38 -26.72
CA ALA A 51 6.14 -44.38 -27.17
C ALA A 51 4.79 -43.70 -27.47
N GLN A 52 4.35 -43.77 -28.72
CA GLN A 52 3.04 -43.30 -29.16
C GLN A 52 1.95 -44.29 -28.73
N GLN A 53 0.87 -43.80 -28.14
CA GLN A 53 -0.39 -44.53 -27.95
C GLN A 53 -1.36 -44.13 -29.09
N PRO A 54 -2.03 -45.09 -29.75
CA PRO A 54 -2.87 -44.82 -30.91
C PRO A 54 -4.19 -44.09 -30.54
N TYR A 55 -4.55 -43.16 -31.42
CA TYR A 55 -5.77 -42.34 -31.40
C TYR A 55 -7.06 -43.18 -31.30
N ALA A 56 -7.94 -42.82 -30.36
CA ALA A 56 -9.37 -43.07 -30.46
C ALA A 56 -10.07 -41.75 -30.88
N PRO A 57 -10.96 -41.73 -31.88
CA PRO A 57 -11.60 -40.49 -32.32
C PRO A 57 -12.68 -40.03 -31.33
N ALA A 58 -12.52 -38.81 -30.80
CA ALA A 58 -13.52 -38.12 -29.99
C ALA A 58 -14.63 -37.53 -30.86
N ILE A 59 -15.89 -37.76 -30.45
CA ILE A 59 -17.11 -37.21 -31.04
C ILE A 59 -17.18 -35.69 -30.73
N PRO A 60 -17.41 -34.79 -31.70
CA PRO A 60 -17.53 -33.36 -31.42
C PRO A 60 -18.84 -33.05 -30.67
N GLY A 61 -18.75 -32.67 -29.40
CA GLY A 61 -19.81 -31.96 -28.69
C GLY A 61 -19.79 -30.46 -29.01
N PRO A 62 -20.93 -29.76 -28.97
CA PRO A 62 -21.00 -28.34 -29.33
C PRO A 62 -20.16 -27.47 -28.40
N ALA A 63 -19.31 -26.63 -29.01
CA ALA A 63 -18.42 -25.71 -28.34
C ALA A 63 -19.20 -24.75 -27.43
N SER A 64 -18.98 -24.86 -26.12
CA SER A 64 -19.32 -23.80 -25.18
C SER A 64 -18.29 -22.69 -25.36
N SER A 65 -18.68 -21.60 -26.02
CA SER A 65 -17.86 -20.40 -26.18
C SER A 65 -17.72 -19.70 -24.83
N SER A 66 -16.76 -20.14 -24.00
CA SER A 66 -16.24 -19.35 -22.90
C SER A 66 -15.44 -18.20 -23.52
N SER A 67 -16.03 -17.00 -23.53
CA SER A 67 -15.34 -15.76 -23.86
C SER A 67 -14.27 -15.49 -22.79
N SER A 68 -13.09 -16.08 -22.95
CA SER A 68 -11.92 -15.70 -22.17
C SER A 68 -11.50 -14.31 -22.62
N ALA A 69 -11.57 -13.33 -21.73
CA ALA A 69 -10.93 -12.03 -21.91
C ALA A 69 -9.49 -12.23 -22.41
N PRO A 70 -8.99 -11.41 -23.35
CA PRO A 70 -7.65 -11.60 -23.89
C PRO A 70 -6.60 -11.58 -22.76
N PRO A 71 -5.58 -12.44 -22.82
CA PRO A 71 -4.53 -12.46 -21.81
C PRO A 71 -3.81 -11.10 -21.80
N PHE A 72 -3.88 -10.41 -20.66
CA PHE A 72 -3.13 -9.18 -20.42
C PHE A 72 -1.65 -9.43 -20.65
N GLN A 73 -1.07 -8.80 -21.68
CA GLN A 73 0.38 -8.87 -21.93
C GLN A 73 1.08 -8.06 -20.84
N PRO A 74 1.98 -8.66 -20.03
CA PRO A 74 2.70 -7.92 -19.00
C PRO A 74 3.64 -6.91 -19.65
N HIS A 75 3.58 -5.66 -19.20
CA HIS A 75 4.49 -4.60 -19.63
C HIS A 75 5.57 -4.40 -18.55
N PRO A 76 6.78 -3.96 -18.93
CA PRO A 76 7.82 -3.65 -17.94
C PRO A 76 7.32 -2.62 -16.93
N THR A 77 7.41 -2.97 -15.64
CA THR A 77 7.08 -2.09 -14.52
C THR A 77 8.34 -1.42 -13.99
N LYS A 78 8.21 -0.19 -13.50
CA LYS A 78 9.27 0.54 -12.79
C LYS A 78 9.35 0.08 -11.34
N LEU A 79 8.20 -0.13 -10.71
CA LEU A 79 8.12 -0.59 -9.33
C LEU A 79 8.04 -2.12 -9.26
N PRO A 80 8.65 -2.75 -8.23
CA PRO A 80 8.33 -4.13 -7.89
C PRO A 80 6.84 -4.29 -7.52
N PRO A 81 6.25 -5.48 -7.71
CA PRO A 81 4.84 -5.73 -7.36
C PRO A 81 4.50 -5.43 -5.90
N THR A 82 5.47 -5.61 -4.99
CA THR A 82 5.30 -5.33 -3.56
C THR A 82 6.51 -4.59 -2.99
N LEU A 83 6.23 -3.63 -2.10
CA LEU A 83 7.24 -2.86 -1.37
C LEU A 83 6.92 -2.85 0.12
N ASN A 84 7.95 -2.85 0.95
CA ASN A 84 7.84 -2.63 2.39
C ASN A 84 8.59 -1.34 2.75
N ALA A 85 8.09 -0.58 3.72
CA ALA A 85 8.85 0.52 4.31
C ALA A 85 9.66 0.07 5.52
N TYR A 86 10.92 0.47 5.53
CA TYR A 86 11.89 0.20 6.58
C TYR A 86 12.34 1.51 7.23
N TYR A 87 12.02 1.65 8.52
CA TYR A 87 12.50 2.77 9.33
C TYR A 87 13.92 2.51 9.82
N GLN A 88 14.71 3.58 9.88
CA GLN A 88 15.95 3.59 10.65
C GLN A 88 15.72 4.34 11.96
N TRP A 89 16.04 3.69 13.07
CA TRP A 89 15.80 4.19 14.42
C TRP A 89 16.67 5.41 14.83
N LYS A 90 17.53 5.93 13.95
CA LYS A 90 18.50 6.98 14.30
C LYS A 90 18.29 8.25 13.47
N PHE A 91 17.89 9.32 14.17
CA PHE A 91 17.93 10.76 13.83
C PHE A 91 17.25 11.27 12.55
N THR A 92 17.04 10.46 11.51
CA THR A 92 16.42 10.90 10.26
C THR A 92 14.95 10.46 10.21
N ARG A 93 14.08 11.33 9.68
CA ARG A 93 12.70 10.96 9.32
C ARG A 93 12.64 10.17 8.00
N THR A 94 13.79 9.92 7.38
CA THR A 94 13.91 9.20 6.11
C THR A 94 13.68 7.72 6.34
N PHE A 95 12.86 7.11 5.50
CA PHE A 95 12.62 5.67 5.49
C PHE A 95 12.87 5.11 4.08
N HIS A 96 13.07 3.81 4.00
CA HIS A 96 13.48 3.15 2.75
C HIS A 96 12.41 2.19 2.28
N LEU A 97 12.22 2.09 0.97
CA LEU A 97 11.29 1.15 0.35
C LEU A 97 12.05 0.06 -0.36
N GLY A 98 11.59 -1.18 -0.20
CA GLY A 98 12.20 -2.33 -0.86
C GLY A 98 11.40 -3.62 -0.70
N PRO A 99 11.66 -4.64 -1.53
CA PRO A 99 11.08 -5.97 -1.36
C PRO A 99 11.51 -6.62 -0.03
N SER A 100 12.73 -6.32 0.44
CA SER A 100 13.29 -6.82 1.69
C SER A 100 14.13 -5.74 2.40
N ALA A 101 14.54 -6.00 3.64
CA ALA A 101 15.36 -5.07 4.42
C ALA A 101 16.77 -4.88 3.83
N ASP A 102 17.28 -5.89 3.14
CA ASP A 102 18.60 -5.89 2.48
C ASP A 102 18.53 -5.31 1.06
N GLN A 103 17.36 -5.31 0.44
CA GLN A 103 17.13 -4.80 -0.90
C GLN A 103 16.33 -3.50 -0.86
N LYS A 104 16.98 -2.42 -0.42
CA LYS A 104 16.41 -1.06 -0.43
C LYS A 104 16.56 -0.46 -1.82
N LEU A 105 15.44 -0.10 -2.44
CA LEU A 105 15.38 0.43 -3.80
C LEU A 105 15.14 1.94 -3.83
N TYR A 106 14.36 2.47 -2.88
CA TYR A 106 14.01 3.89 -2.85
C TYR A 106 14.17 4.47 -1.45
N ALA A 107 14.53 5.74 -1.37
CA ALA A 107 14.51 6.53 -0.16
C ALA A 107 13.33 7.51 -0.17
N VAL A 108 12.64 7.65 0.95
CA VAL A 108 11.56 8.60 1.14
C VAL A 108 11.93 9.56 2.25
N ALA A 109 12.01 10.85 1.91
CA ALA A 109 12.43 11.90 2.83
C ALA A 109 11.28 12.90 3.06
N PRO A 110 10.77 13.02 4.29
CA PRO A 110 9.90 14.13 4.65
C PRO A 110 10.70 15.44 4.66
N ARG A 111 10.22 16.44 3.92
CA ARG A 111 10.70 17.81 4.02
C ARG A 111 9.68 18.66 4.78
N SER A 112 10.17 19.25 5.86
CA SER A 112 9.54 20.38 6.52
C SER A 112 10.48 21.57 6.32
N SER A 113 9.99 22.63 5.68
CA SER A 113 10.72 23.89 5.65
C SER A 113 10.25 24.71 6.84
N LEU A 114 11.17 25.20 7.67
CA LEU A 114 10.87 26.12 8.77
C LEU A 114 10.15 27.39 8.28
N SER A 115 10.29 27.74 6.99
CA SER A 115 9.68 28.92 6.36
C SER A 115 8.35 28.62 5.64
N SER A 116 8.07 27.37 5.26
CA SER A 116 6.80 27.02 4.63
C SER A 116 6.05 26.03 5.52
N LEU A 117 4.86 26.41 5.98
CA LEU A 117 3.90 25.52 6.65
C LEU A 117 3.41 24.34 5.79
N LYS A 118 4.08 24.08 4.68
CA LYS A 118 3.80 23.02 3.74
C LYS A 118 4.58 21.77 4.12
N HIS A 119 3.90 20.64 4.06
CA HIS A 119 4.50 19.33 4.22
C HIS A 119 4.80 18.76 2.84
N ALA A 120 6.02 18.28 2.64
CA ALA A 120 6.41 17.58 1.42
C ALA A 120 6.99 16.20 1.73
N LEU A 121 6.74 15.25 0.84
CA LEU A 121 7.44 13.96 0.78
C LEU A 121 8.17 13.88 -0.56
N LEU A 122 9.43 13.44 -0.49
CA LEU A 122 10.29 13.25 -1.66
C LEU A 122 10.62 11.77 -1.77
N LEU A 123 10.35 11.19 -2.94
CA LEU A 123 10.74 9.84 -3.31
C LEU A 123 11.97 9.94 -4.21
N HIS A 124 13.06 9.30 -3.82
CA HIS A 124 14.30 9.24 -4.60
C HIS A 124 14.39 7.94 -5.40
N ASP A 125 14.93 8.00 -6.62
CA ASP A 125 15.18 6.84 -7.49
C ASP A 125 16.46 6.10 -7.07
N GLY A 126 16.47 5.65 -5.82
CA GLY A 126 17.59 4.95 -5.21
C GLY A 126 17.57 5.02 -3.68
N PRO A 127 18.46 4.26 -3.00
CA PRO A 127 18.43 4.10 -1.55
C PRO A 127 18.96 5.29 -0.75
N THR A 128 19.50 6.34 -1.37
CA THR A 128 20.05 7.50 -0.66
C THR A 128 19.54 8.82 -1.23
N THR A 129 19.41 9.84 -0.38
CA THR A 129 18.83 11.14 -0.75
C THR A 129 19.82 12.11 -1.40
N ASP A 130 21.11 11.87 -1.21
CA ASP A 130 22.24 12.71 -1.64
C ASP A 130 22.79 12.30 -3.01
N ALA A 131 22.81 11.00 -3.31
CA ALA A 131 23.37 10.46 -4.55
C ALA A 131 22.33 10.20 -5.64
N HIS A 132 21.05 10.06 -5.28
CA HIS A 132 20.00 9.64 -6.21
C HIS A 132 18.99 10.77 -6.48
N PRO A 133 18.57 10.94 -7.75
CA PRO A 133 17.65 12.00 -8.14
C PRO A 133 16.27 11.79 -7.51
N VAL A 134 15.53 12.89 -7.36
CA VAL A 134 14.12 12.84 -6.95
C VAL A 134 13.31 12.25 -8.10
N LEU A 135 12.64 11.13 -7.83
CA LEU A 135 11.70 10.49 -8.74
C LEU A 135 10.33 11.16 -8.69
N ALA A 136 9.87 11.52 -7.49
CA ALA A 136 8.63 12.24 -7.30
C ALA A 136 8.65 13.10 -6.04
N GLN A 137 7.89 14.19 -6.08
CA GLN A 137 7.61 15.04 -4.95
C GLN A 137 6.10 15.18 -4.79
N ILE A 138 5.60 15.13 -3.55
CA ILE A 138 4.24 15.52 -3.21
C ILE A 138 4.28 16.61 -2.14
N GLU A 139 3.58 17.72 -2.36
CA GLU A 139 3.61 18.91 -1.51
C GLU A 139 2.20 19.42 -1.25
N SER A 140 1.90 19.76 0.01
CA SER A 140 0.60 20.34 0.37
C SER A 140 0.45 21.77 -0.17
N GLU A 141 -0.70 22.08 -0.78
CA GLU A 141 -0.99 23.43 -1.32
C GLU A 141 -1.42 24.46 -0.27
N GLY A 142 -1.46 24.05 0.99
CA GLY A 142 -1.76 24.92 2.12
C GLY A 142 -1.89 24.10 3.40
N LEU A 143 -2.32 24.77 4.46
CA LEU A 143 -2.46 24.20 5.80
C LEU A 143 -3.61 23.19 5.94
N SER A 144 -4.58 23.21 5.03
CA SER A 144 -5.78 22.37 5.14
C SER A 144 -5.47 20.88 4.97
N GLY A 145 -4.34 20.54 4.36
CA GLY A 145 -3.99 19.17 3.98
C GLY A 145 -5.00 18.53 3.03
N ARG A 146 -5.93 19.29 2.42
CA ARG A 146 -6.97 18.74 1.54
C ARG A 146 -6.50 18.56 0.10
N SER A 147 -5.39 19.20 -0.27
CA SER A 147 -4.87 19.19 -1.62
C SER A 147 -3.36 19.16 -1.64
N TYR A 148 -2.82 18.39 -2.58
CA TYR A 148 -1.40 18.26 -2.81
C TYR A 148 -1.08 18.36 -4.30
N VAL A 149 0.02 19.03 -4.63
CA VAL A 149 0.65 18.94 -5.94
C VAL A 149 1.59 17.75 -5.93
N VAL A 150 1.49 16.91 -6.95
CA VAL A 150 2.40 15.80 -7.21
C VAL A 150 3.19 16.11 -8.46
N THR A 151 4.52 16.11 -8.36
CA THR A 151 5.44 16.24 -9.48
C THR A 151 6.18 14.92 -9.65
N ILE A 152 6.11 14.34 -10.85
CA ILE A 152 6.81 13.11 -11.21
C ILE A 152 7.87 13.47 -12.24
N HIS A 153 9.11 13.10 -11.95
CA HIS A 153 10.25 13.36 -12.83
C HIS A 153 10.54 12.14 -13.71
N PRO A 154 10.98 12.35 -14.96
CA PRO A 154 11.28 11.26 -15.88
C PRO A 154 12.48 10.44 -15.40
N SER A 155 12.33 9.12 -15.31
CA SER A 155 13.41 8.21 -14.88
C SER A 155 14.62 8.15 -15.82
N ARG A 156 14.48 8.57 -17.09
CA ARG A 156 15.51 8.40 -18.14
C ARG A 156 15.90 9.68 -18.87
N GLY A 157 15.60 10.84 -18.29
CA GLY A 157 16.04 12.14 -18.82
C GLY A 157 15.39 12.58 -20.14
N ALA A 158 14.57 11.75 -20.78
CA ALA A 158 13.78 12.09 -21.96
C ALA A 158 12.30 12.21 -21.56
N GLY A 159 11.79 13.45 -21.49
CA GLY A 159 10.40 13.76 -21.13
C GLY A 159 10.27 14.99 -20.23
N GLY A 160 9.10 15.63 -20.25
CA GLY A 160 8.76 16.65 -19.26
C GLY A 160 8.35 16.03 -17.93
N SER A 161 8.43 16.78 -16.83
CA SER A 161 7.84 16.32 -15.57
C SER A 161 6.31 16.35 -15.67
N VAL A 162 5.65 15.34 -15.11
CA VAL A 162 4.19 15.30 -14.98
C VAL A 162 3.81 15.98 -13.67
N VAL A 163 2.87 16.93 -13.74
CA VAL A 163 2.36 17.65 -12.58
C VAL A 163 0.87 17.39 -12.46
N GLU A 164 0.47 16.74 -11.37
CA GLU A 164 -0.91 16.36 -11.10
C GLU A 164 -1.32 16.74 -9.68
N ARG A 165 -2.62 16.60 -9.39
CA ARG A 165 -3.19 16.99 -8.10
C ARG A 165 -3.81 15.79 -7.38
N LEU A 166 -3.47 15.62 -6.11
CA LEU A 166 -4.17 14.73 -5.20
C LEU A 166 -5.16 15.55 -4.36
N SER A 167 -6.44 15.31 -4.57
CA SER A 167 -7.52 15.97 -3.84
C SER A 167 -8.13 15.02 -2.82
N ARG A 168 -8.28 15.49 -1.58
CA ARG A 168 -8.95 14.75 -0.51
C ARG A 168 -10.35 15.26 -0.25
N ALA A 169 -11.27 14.33 -0.16
CA ALA A 169 -12.60 14.56 0.37
C ALA A 169 -12.73 13.87 1.73
N SER A 170 -13.36 14.55 2.68
CA SER A 170 -13.79 13.95 3.94
C SER A 170 -15.19 14.43 4.23
N SER A 171 -16.10 13.49 4.46
CA SER A 171 -17.36 13.69 5.16
C SER A 171 -17.29 12.99 6.52
N LEU A 172 -18.37 13.08 7.31
CA LEU A 172 -18.51 12.38 8.59
C LEU A 172 -18.27 10.86 8.47
N THR A 173 -18.57 10.28 7.31
CA THR A 173 -18.56 8.82 7.09
C THR A 173 -17.62 8.36 5.98
N HIS A 174 -17.19 9.24 5.08
CA HIS A 174 -16.35 8.89 3.95
C HIS A 174 -15.09 9.73 3.91
N ARG A 175 -13.93 9.08 3.97
CA ARG A 175 -12.64 9.69 3.64
C ARG A 175 -12.20 9.13 2.30
N THR A 176 -11.89 9.97 1.32
CA THR A 176 -11.32 9.53 0.04
C THR A 176 -10.23 10.49 -0.39
N ALA A 177 -9.32 9.99 -1.23
CA ALA A 177 -8.40 10.85 -1.96
C ALA A 177 -8.39 10.42 -3.42
N SER A 178 -8.40 11.36 -4.35
CA SER A 178 -8.44 11.04 -5.77
C SER A 178 -7.49 11.90 -6.58
N PHE A 179 -7.02 11.33 -7.67
CA PHE A 179 -6.19 12.01 -8.67
C PHE A 179 -6.60 11.52 -10.06
N SER A 180 -6.16 12.25 -11.09
CA SER A 180 -6.24 11.79 -12.47
C SER A 180 -4.86 11.89 -13.10
N ILE A 181 -4.53 10.95 -13.98
CA ILE A 181 -3.24 10.93 -14.69
C ILE A 181 -3.43 10.28 -16.06
N GLY A 182 -2.54 10.60 -17.01
CA GLY A 182 -2.45 9.88 -18.27
C GLY A 182 -2.03 8.42 -18.04
N VAL A 183 -2.72 7.49 -18.68
CA VAL A 183 -2.37 6.07 -18.74
C VAL A 183 -2.27 5.63 -20.19
N ARG A 184 -1.54 4.54 -20.45
CA ARG A 184 -1.44 3.98 -21.80
C ARG A 184 -2.82 3.43 -22.22
N GLY A 185 -3.37 3.89 -23.33
CA GLY A 185 -4.70 3.49 -23.80
C GLY A 185 -4.68 2.65 -25.07
N GLY A 186 -3.82 1.64 -25.13
CA GLY A 186 -3.76 0.67 -26.24
C GLY A 186 -3.73 1.36 -27.62
N GLU A 187 -4.51 0.86 -28.57
CA GLU A 187 -4.62 1.40 -29.94
C GLU A 187 -5.16 2.83 -30.00
N LYS A 188 -5.92 3.27 -28.98
CA LYS A 188 -6.56 4.60 -28.95
C LYS A 188 -5.62 5.71 -28.42
N GLY A 189 -4.37 5.39 -28.13
CA GLY A 189 -3.40 6.33 -27.57
C GLY A 189 -3.58 6.57 -26.07
N ALA A 190 -2.75 7.44 -25.48
CA ALA A 190 -2.84 7.75 -24.06
C ALA A 190 -4.19 8.37 -23.70
N ARG A 191 -4.77 7.96 -22.56
CA ARG A 191 -6.02 8.53 -22.05
C ARG A 191 -5.87 8.95 -20.60
N ARG A 192 -6.63 9.94 -20.17
CA ARG A 192 -6.63 10.42 -18.78
C ARG A 192 -7.68 9.63 -17.99
N GLU A 193 -7.28 9.03 -16.88
CA GLU A 193 -8.17 8.26 -16.01
C GLU A 193 -8.12 8.78 -14.57
N ARG A 194 -9.25 8.65 -13.85
CA ARG A 194 -9.39 8.97 -12.43
C ARG A 194 -9.21 7.71 -11.57
N PHE A 195 -8.50 7.90 -10.46
CA PHE A 195 -8.28 6.90 -9.43
C PHE A 195 -8.67 7.44 -8.07
N GLU A 196 -9.13 6.56 -7.18
CA GLU A 196 -9.59 6.93 -5.83
C GLU A 196 -9.06 5.98 -4.76
N TRP A 197 -8.28 6.53 -3.85
CA TRP A 197 -7.92 5.91 -2.58
C TRP A 197 -9.12 5.89 -1.64
N ARG A 198 -9.47 4.70 -1.17
CA ARG A 198 -10.55 4.45 -0.22
C ARG A 198 -9.99 3.71 1.01
N PRO A 199 -10.37 4.08 2.25
CA PRO A 199 -10.02 3.34 3.44
C PRO A 199 -10.52 1.91 3.32
N SER A 200 -9.70 0.95 3.76
CA SER A 200 -10.04 -0.47 3.73
C SER A 200 -9.53 -1.21 4.94
N ARG A 201 -10.32 -2.20 5.36
CA ARG A 201 -9.96 -3.31 6.26
C ARG A 201 -10.30 -4.66 5.59
N GLY A 202 -10.41 -4.63 4.26
CA GLY A 202 -10.80 -5.77 3.43
C GLY A 202 -9.73 -6.85 3.34
N ALA A 203 -10.05 -7.93 2.64
CA ALA A 203 -9.17 -9.08 2.45
C ALA A 203 -7.82 -8.66 1.84
N GLU A 204 -7.83 -7.73 0.88
CA GLU A 204 -6.63 -7.20 0.23
C GLU A 204 -5.62 -6.57 1.20
N ILE A 205 -6.10 -5.93 2.28
CA ILE A 205 -5.24 -5.36 3.32
C ILE A 205 -4.76 -6.45 4.29
N LYS A 206 -5.67 -7.36 4.66
CA LYS A 206 -5.39 -8.43 5.62
C LYS A 206 -4.40 -9.46 5.08
N ASP A 207 -4.50 -9.79 3.80
CA ASP A 207 -3.57 -10.69 3.12
C ASP A 207 -2.17 -10.06 3.02
N LEU A 208 -2.12 -8.73 2.80
CA LEU A 208 -0.86 -8.02 2.67
C LEU A 208 -0.13 -7.87 4.01
N ALA A 209 -0.86 -7.53 5.09
CA ALA A 209 -0.25 -7.07 6.33
C ALA A 209 -0.80 -7.75 7.62
N GLY A 210 -1.65 -8.76 7.51
CA GLY A 210 -2.23 -9.48 8.65
C GLY A 210 -3.63 -9.01 9.05
N SER A 211 -4.34 -9.83 9.83
CA SER A 211 -5.78 -9.70 10.10
C SER A 211 -6.22 -8.41 10.81
N LEU A 212 -5.34 -7.81 11.61
CA LEU A 212 -5.58 -6.58 12.37
C LEU A 212 -5.21 -5.31 11.58
N SER A 213 -4.65 -5.46 10.37
CA SER A 213 -4.18 -4.35 9.56
C SER A 213 -5.34 -3.58 8.93
N HIS A 214 -5.08 -2.29 8.72
CA HIS A 214 -5.96 -1.37 8.01
C HIS A 214 -5.12 -0.53 7.05
N GLY A 215 -5.76 0.15 6.11
CA GLY A 215 -5.03 0.95 5.15
C GLY A 215 -5.94 1.55 4.10
N TRP A 216 -5.40 1.69 2.89
CA TRP A 216 -6.09 2.28 1.75
C TRP A 216 -5.98 1.35 0.54
N LYS A 217 -7.01 1.36 -0.29
CA LYS A 217 -7.01 0.71 -1.60
C LYS A 217 -7.26 1.73 -2.69
N LEU A 218 -6.55 1.61 -3.80
CA LEU A 218 -6.68 2.47 -4.97
C LEU A 218 -7.64 1.81 -5.96
N VAL A 219 -8.74 2.49 -6.22
CA VAL A 219 -9.78 2.05 -7.14
C VAL A 219 -9.66 2.80 -8.46
N ARG A 220 -9.74 2.08 -9.57
CA ARG A 220 -9.80 2.66 -10.92
C ARG A 220 -11.24 3.06 -11.24
N CYS A 221 -11.50 4.36 -11.40
CA CYS A 221 -12.87 4.87 -11.44
C CYS A 221 -13.53 4.80 -12.82
N ASP A 222 -12.73 4.96 -13.88
CA ASP A 222 -13.22 5.18 -15.24
C ASP A 222 -13.11 3.93 -16.13
N ALA A 223 -12.84 2.76 -15.53
CA ALA A 223 -12.88 1.50 -16.26
C ALA A 223 -14.34 1.18 -16.63
N GLU A 224 -14.62 1.04 -17.93
CA GLU A 224 -15.94 0.66 -18.45
C GLU A 224 -16.31 -0.78 -18.07
N GLU A 225 -15.29 -1.62 -17.87
CA GLU A 225 -15.44 -3.01 -17.45
C GLU A 225 -15.76 -3.07 -15.95
N ARG A 226 -17.00 -3.43 -15.63
CA ARG A 226 -17.32 -3.95 -14.30
C ARG A 226 -16.73 -5.35 -14.18
N TRP A 227 -15.96 -5.57 -13.13
CA TRP A 227 -15.44 -6.90 -12.85
C TRP A 227 -16.55 -7.72 -12.20
N ASP A 228 -16.88 -8.86 -12.82
CA ASP A 228 -17.86 -9.82 -12.29
C ASP A 228 -17.28 -10.45 -11.01
N GLY A 229 -17.56 -9.84 -9.87
CA GLY A 229 -16.99 -10.27 -8.59
C GLY A 229 -17.03 -9.20 -7.51
N VAL A 230 -18.16 -8.52 -7.32
CA VAL A 230 -18.31 -7.54 -6.21
C VAL A 230 -17.98 -8.22 -4.88
N GLY A 231 -16.91 -7.79 -4.22
CA GLY A 231 -16.42 -8.40 -2.97
C GLY A 231 -15.42 -9.56 -3.14
N GLN A 232 -15.06 -9.92 -4.38
CA GLN A 232 -13.90 -10.77 -4.68
C GLN A 232 -12.59 -9.97 -4.60
N ARG A 233 -11.48 -10.69 -4.43
CA ARG A 233 -10.13 -10.10 -4.36
C ARG A 233 -9.84 -9.25 -5.59
N GLY A 234 -9.37 -8.02 -5.37
CA GLY A 234 -9.07 -7.10 -6.47
C GLY A 234 -10.29 -6.32 -6.98
N VAL A 235 -11.46 -6.44 -6.35
CA VAL A 235 -12.67 -5.71 -6.73
C VAL A 235 -13.23 -4.95 -5.53
N ALA A 236 -13.56 -3.67 -5.73
CA ALA A 236 -14.20 -2.84 -4.74
C ALA A 236 -15.70 -3.16 -4.60
N SER A 237 -16.34 -2.63 -3.55
CA SER A 237 -17.77 -2.88 -3.29
C SER A 237 -18.70 -2.32 -4.37
N ASP A 238 -18.24 -1.38 -5.20
CA ASP A 238 -18.97 -0.85 -6.35
C ASP A 238 -18.62 -1.58 -7.67
N GLY A 239 -17.96 -2.75 -7.59
CA GLY A 239 -17.58 -3.57 -8.74
C GLY A 239 -16.39 -3.04 -9.54
N LYS A 240 -15.71 -2.01 -9.04
CA LYS A 240 -14.56 -1.40 -9.70
C LYS A 240 -13.26 -2.08 -9.30
N GLU A 241 -12.33 -2.12 -10.24
CA GLU A 241 -11.02 -2.72 -10.05
C GLU A 241 -10.22 -2.01 -8.95
N VAL A 242 -9.60 -2.80 -8.06
CA VAL A 242 -8.56 -2.37 -7.13
C VAL A 242 -7.20 -2.60 -7.78
N VAL A 243 -6.46 -1.51 -8.00
CA VAL A 243 -5.20 -1.50 -8.75
C VAL A 243 -3.95 -1.33 -7.88
N ALA A 244 -4.12 -0.91 -6.63
CA ALA A 244 -3.06 -0.89 -5.63
C ALA A 244 -3.63 -0.90 -4.21
N VAL A 245 -2.80 -1.26 -3.24
CA VAL A 245 -3.10 -1.21 -1.81
C VAL A 245 -1.90 -0.70 -1.02
N ILE A 246 -2.18 0.02 0.06
CA ILE A 246 -1.19 0.38 1.07
C ILE A 246 -1.76 0.04 2.45
N ALA A 247 -1.05 -0.79 3.20
CA ALA A 247 -1.46 -1.27 4.50
C ALA A 247 -0.50 -0.76 5.58
N HIS A 248 -1.07 -0.27 6.68
CA HIS A 248 -0.34 -0.13 7.93
C HIS A 248 0.06 -1.53 8.40
N ASN A 249 1.32 -1.70 8.77
CA ASN A 249 1.77 -2.99 9.26
C ASN A 249 1.31 -3.18 10.72
N ALA A 250 0.43 -4.16 10.98
CA ALA A 250 -0.01 -4.49 12.33
C ALA A 250 0.98 -5.35 13.13
N SER A 251 2.09 -5.81 12.53
CA SER A 251 3.07 -6.64 13.25
C SER A 251 3.86 -5.81 14.27
N TRP A 252 4.24 -6.41 15.40
CA TRP A 252 5.14 -5.84 16.44
C TRP A 252 6.56 -5.51 15.95
N SER A 253 6.81 -5.54 14.64
CA SER A 253 8.09 -5.16 14.03
C SER A 253 8.21 -3.63 13.98
N MET A 254 8.87 -3.04 14.98
CA MET A 254 9.16 -1.59 15.04
C MET A 254 9.90 -1.04 13.80
N THR A 255 10.52 -1.90 13.00
CA THR A 255 11.27 -1.51 11.80
C THR A 255 10.44 -1.49 10.51
N LYS A 256 9.23 -2.06 10.49
CA LYS A 256 8.41 -2.19 9.26
C LYS A 256 7.16 -1.31 9.37
N GLY A 257 7.16 -0.17 8.70
CA GLY A 257 6.08 0.82 8.82
C GLY A 257 4.81 0.50 8.04
N LEU A 258 4.97 0.17 6.75
CA LEU A 258 3.86 -0.08 5.83
C LEU A 258 4.24 -1.18 4.83
N ARG A 259 3.21 -1.69 4.16
CA ARG A 259 3.35 -2.51 2.96
C ARG A 259 2.53 -1.90 1.84
N PHE A 260 3.08 -1.93 0.63
CA PHE A 260 2.44 -1.49 -0.60
C PHE A 260 2.43 -2.64 -1.59
N ALA A 261 1.34 -2.79 -2.35
CA ALA A 261 1.27 -3.74 -3.45
C ALA A 261 0.50 -3.16 -4.64
N LEU A 262 1.00 -3.41 -5.84
CA LEU A 262 0.26 -3.25 -7.07
C LEU A 262 -0.67 -4.45 -7.25
N MET A 263 -1.84 -4.22 -7.85
CA MET A 263 -2.87 -5.24 -8.08
C MET A 263 -3.47 -5.09 -9.48
N GLY A 264 -4.09 -6.15 -10.00
CA GLY A 264 -4.79 -6.13 -11.29
C GLY A 264 -3.95 -5.53 -12.42
N THR A 265 -4.55 -4.61 -13.17
CA THR A 265 -3.92 -3.85 -14.25
C THR A 265 -2.75 -2.97 -13.77
N GLY A 266 -2.75 -2.55 -12.51
CA GLY A 266 -1.62 -1.88 -11.89
C GLY A 266 -0.38 -2.77 -11.78
N CYS A 267 -0.55 -4.06 -11.46
CA CYS A 267 0.56 -5.01 -11.39
C CYS A 267 1.05 -5.46 -12.78
N ALA A 268 0.18 -5.43 -13.78
CA ALA A 268 0.52 -5.80 -15.16
C ALA A 268 1.34 -4.73 -15.91
N GLY A 269 1.52 -3.53 -15.34
CA GLY A 269 2.28 -2.43 -15.96
C GLY A 269 1.58 -1.70 -17.11
N VAL A 270 0.32 -2.06 -17.38
CA VAL A 270 -0.44 -1.48 -18.50
C VAL A 270 -0.84 -0.03 -18.27
N LEU A 271 -0.87 0.42 -17.00
CA LEU A 271 -1.23 1.80 -16.65
C LEU A 271 -0.07 2.79 -16.84
N GLY A 272 1.18 2.31 -16.94
CA GLY A 272 2.35 3.13 -17.20
C GLY A 272 3.20 3.43 -15.96
N GLU A 273 4.48 3.71 -16.20
CA GLU A 273 5.47 4.00 -15.16
C GLU A 273 5.10 5.24 -14.32
N GLU A 274 4.64 6.31 -14.96
CA GLU A 274 4.22 7.53 -14.26
C GLU A 274 3.03 7.26 -13.33
N TRP A 275 2.11 6.40 -13.74
CA TRP A 275 1.00 5.95 -12.89
C TRP A 275 1.50 5.14 -11.69
N GLU A 276 2.45 4.23 -11.88
CA GLU A 276 3.02 3.43 -10.78
C GLU A 276 3.64 4.35 -9.71
N VAL A 277 4.42 5.33 -10.14
CA VAL A 277 5.04 6.33 -9.25
C VAL A 277 3.97 7.20 -8.57
N MET A 278 2.95 7.63 -9.31
CA MET A 278 1.81 8.40 -8.78
C MET A 278 1.06 7.61 -7.69
N ALA A 279 0.77 6.33 -7.94
CA ALA A 279 0.11 5.45 -6.99
C ALA A 279 0.95 5.30 -5.72
N LEU A 280 2.25 5.03 -5.84
CA LEU A 280 3.12 4.89 -4.69
C LEU A 280 3.19 6.17 -3.86
N VAL A 281 3.51 7.32 -4.48
CA VAL A 281 3.75 8.57 -3.75
C VAL A 281 2.48 9.11 -3.08
N THR A 282 1.32 8.97 -3.73
CA THR A 282 0.03 9.37 -3.14
C THR A 282 -0.39 8.45 -2.02
N GLY A 283 -0.15 7.14 -2.13
CA GLY A 283 -0.36 6.18 -1.05
C GLY A 283 0.51 6.50 0.17
N LEU A 284 1.81 6.74 -0.04
CA LEU A 284 2.75 7.13 1.02
C LEU A 284 2.30 8.40 1.76
N GLN A 285 1.81 9.39 1.03
CA GLN A 285 1.30 10.62 1.63
C GLN A 285 0.08 10.39 2.55
N LEU A 286 -0.83 9.48 2.16
CA LEU A 286 -1.96 9.14 3.00
C LEU A 286 -1.52 8.41 4.27
N TRP A 287 -0.67 7.40 4.12
CA TRP A 287 -0.11 6.67 5.26
C TRP A 287 0.67 7.60 6.22
N TYR A 288 1.55 8.45 5.68
CA TYR A 288 2.35 9.37 6.50
C TYR A 288 1.48 10.38 7.26
N ARG A 289 0.32 10.74 6.69
CA ARG A 289 -0.66 11.58 7.39
C ARG A 289 -1.39 10.82 8.49
N ASP A 290 -1.83 9.59 8.24
CA ASP A 290 -2.48 8.76 9.25
C ASP A 290 -1.57 8.54 10.47
N VAL A 291 -0.26 8.33 10.25
CA VAL A 291 0.73 8.22 11.33
C VAL A 291 0.81 9.52 12.14
N GLN A 292 0.83 10.68 11.48
CA GLN A 292 0.84 11.98 12.17
C GLN A 292 -0.46 12.24 12.95
N GLU A 293 -1.63 11.97 12.36
CA GLU A 293 -2.93 12.12 13.03
C GLU A 293 -3.03 11.21 14.27
N SER A 294 -2.55 9.97 14.16
CA SER A 294 -2.55 9.02 15.29
C SER A 294 -1.59 9.45 16.40
N SER A 295 -0.43 10.00 16.05
CA SER A 295 0.54 10.52 17.04
C SER A 295 0.04 11.76 17.79
N ALA A 296 -0.73 12.63 17.12
CA ALA A 296 -1.31 13.81 17.76
C ALA A 296 -2.46 13.44 18.71
N ALA A 297 -3.29 12.46 18.32
CA ALA A 297 -4.41 11.99 19.14
C ALA A 297 -3.95 11.26 20.42
N GLY A 298 -2.79 10.58 20.39
CA GLY A 298 -2.22 9.92 21.58
C GLY A 298 -1.46 10.86 22.53
N ALA A 299 -1.23 12.11 22.14
CA ALA A 299 -0.55 13.12 22.96
C ALA A 299 -1.52 14.11 23.63
N SER A 300 -2.82 13.97 23.39
CA SER A 300 -3.91 14.76 24.00
C SER A 300 -4.61 13.96 25.09
#